data_AF-A0A157ZWT6-F1
#
_entry.id   AF-A0A157ZWT6-F1
#
_cell.length_a   1.000
_cell.length_b   1.000
_cell.length_c   1.000
_cell.angle_alpha   90.00
_cell.angle_beta   90.00
_cell.angle_gamma   90.00
#
_symmetry.space_group_name_H-M   'P 1'
#
loop_
_entity.id
_entity.type
_entity.pdbx_description
1 polymer ?
#
loop_
_entity_poly.entity_id
_entity_poly.type
_entity_poly.pdbx_seq_one_letter_code
_entity_poly.pdbx_strand_id
1 'polypeptide(L)'
;MAARKPRRTEHGAPSLFALAERQIVALYDAGVMSPAVLHHVVAGYADSGIDWNEEGTLQTVDGHTVQQAVVLVMMPARGLKSAQKDFMSVVAHLAASEPRANAAKEEAEAEPEEDEDLLSQLSGDDPPSKSRAAAKKSTPAEPKRAAFNPLVGARAVQARNKR
;
A
#
# COMPACT_ATOMS: atom_id res chain seq x y z
N MET A 1 8.61 45.96 -42.17
CA MET A 1 9.56 44.92 -41.71
C MET A 1 9.19 44.53 -40.29
N ALA A 2 8.73 43.29 -40.08
CA ALA A 2 8.21 42.83 -38.80
C ALA A 2 9.37 42.43 -37.86
N ALA A 3 9.51 43.13 -36.74
CA ALA A 3 10.42 42.73 -35.67
C ALA A 3 9.80 41.56 -34.90
N ARG A 4 10.30 40.35 -35.15
CA ARG A 4 10.03 39.17 -34.31
C ARG A 4 10.60 39.44 -32.92
N LYS A 5 9.71 39.69 -31.96
CA LYS A 5 10.06 39.82 -30.55
C LYS A 5 10.47 38.43 -30.04
N PRO A 6 11.65 38.25 -29.44
CA PRO A 6 12.01 36.98 -28.84
C PRO A 6 11.02 36.73 -27.69
N ARG A 7 10.29 35.61 -27.77
CA ARG A 7 9.59 35.05 -26.60
C ARG A 7 10.69 34.74 -25.58
N ARG A 8 10.88 35.65 -24.63
CA ARG A 8 11.59 35.35 -23.40
C ARG A 8 10.79 34.22 -22.76
N THR A 9 11.29 33.00 -22.87
CA THR A 9 10.96 31.95 -21.92
C THR A 9 11.27 32.54 -20.56
N GLU A 10 10.23 32.80 -19.79
CA GLU A 10 10.35 33.22 -18.42
C GLU A 10 11.03 32.09 -17.66
N HIS A 11 12.36 32.16 -17.54
CA HIS A 11 13.07 31.54 -16.43
C HIS A 11 12.74 32.35 -15.17
N GLY A 12 11.45 32.42 -14.83
CA GLY A 12 10.99 32.75 -13.50
C GLY A 12 11.48 31.67 -12.55
N ALA A 13 11.57 32.00 -11.26
CA ALA A 13 11.90 31.01 -10.24
C ALA A 13 11.01 29.76 -10.43
N PRO A 14 11.58 28.55 -10.35
CA PRO A 14 10.79 27.33 -10.51
C PRO A 14 9.63 27.35 -9.50
N SER A 15 8.42 27.04 -9.97
CA SER A 15 7.28 26.87 -9.07
C SER A 15 7.61 25.79 -8.04
N LEU A 16 7.05 25.90 -6.84
CA LEU A 16 7.23 24.86 -5.82
C LEU A 16 6.73 23.50 -6.34
N PHE A 17 5.67 23.53 -7.16
CA PHE A 17 5.19 22.36 -7.87
C PHE A 17 6.24 21.79 -8.83
N ALA A 18 6.92 22.61 -9.65
CA ALA A 18 7.98 22.13 -10.54
C ALA A 18 9.16 21.47 -9.76
N LEU A 19 9.44 21.93 -8.54
CA LEU A 19 10.42 21.29 -7.67
C LEU A 19 9.92 19.94 -7.15
N ALA A 20 8.69 19.88 -6.64
CA ALA A 20 8.06 18.65 -6.18
C ALA A 20 7.92 17.63 -7.33
N GLU A 21 7.48 18.05 -8.51
CA GLU A 21 7.40 17.27 -9.74
C GLU A 21 8.75 16.63 -10.06
N ARG A 22 9.83 17.42 -10.10
CA ARG A 22 11.17 16.90 -10.38
C ARG A 22 11.61 15.87 -9.35
N GLN A 23 11.31 16.10 -8.08
CA GLN A 23 11.65 15.17 -7.00
C GLN A 23 10.87 13.86 -7.11
N ILE A 24 9.55 13.92 -7.36
CA ILE A 24 8.69 12.75 -7.51
C ILE A 24 9.12 11.93 -8.73
N VAL A 25 9.36 12.57 -9.88
CA VAL A 25 9.82 11.88 -11.10
C VAL A 25 11.18 11.21 -10.86
N ALA A 26 12.14 11.91 -10.26
CA ALA A 26 13.46 11.35 -9.99
C ALA A 26 13.40 10.13 -9.05
N LEU A 27 12.53 10.16 -8.03
CA LEU A 27 12.34 9.03 -7.11
C LEU A 27 11.67 7.84 -7.80
N TYR A 28 10.70 8.11 -8.67
CA TYR A 28 10.02 7.08 -9.46
C TYR A 28 11.00 6.39 -10.42
N ASP A 29 11.75 7.18 -11.20
CA ASP A 29 12.70 6.67 -12.19
C ASP A 29 13.87 5.92 -11.52
N ALA A 30 14.26 6.33 -10.30
CA ALA A 30 15.25 5.62 -9.51
C ALA A 30 14.71 4.32 -8.88
N GLY A 31 13.40 4.03 -8.98
CA GLY A 31 12.76 2.83 -8.43
C GLY A 31 12.69 2.81 -6.90
N VAL A 32 12.90 3.94 -6.24
CA VAL A 32 12.88 4.06 -4.76
C VAL A 32 11.57 4.65 -4.23
N MET A 33 10.64 5.00 -5.13
CA MET A 33 9.35 5.58 -4.75
C MET A 33 8.41 4.51 -4.20
N SER A 34 8.36 4.40 -2.88
CA SER A 34 7.33 3.64 -2.16
C SER A 34 6.19 4.55 -1.69
N PRO A 35 5.01 4.00 -1.33
CA PRO A 35 3.91 4.77 -0.76
C PRO A 35 4.32 5.64 0.44
N ALA A 36 5.18 5.12 1.32
CA ALA A 36 5.69 5.85 2.48
C ALA A 36 6.61 7.01 2.08
N VAL A 37 7.47 6.81 1.09
CA VAL A 37 8.36 7.88 0.59
C VAL A 37 7.53 9.01 -0.03
N LEU A 38 6.53 8.67 -0.83
CA LEU A 38 5.64 9.65 -1.43
C LEU A 38 4.93 10.49 -0.35
N HIS A 39 4.44 9.85 0.72
CA HIS A 39 3.83 10.54 1.84
C HIS A 39 4.76 11.59 2.44
N HIS A 40 6.02 11.24 2.72
CA HIS A 40 7.00 12.19 3.26
C HIS A 40 7.30 13.34 2.31
N VAL A 41 7.38 13.07 1.00
CA VAL A 41 7.57 14.11 -0.01
C VAL A 41 6.38 15.06 0.01
N VAL A 42 5.15 14.54 -0.07
CA VAL A 42 3.93 15.37 -0.07
C VAL A 42 3.77 16.15 1.22
N ALA A 43 3.97 15.52 2.39
CA ALA A 43 3.91 16.17 3.69
C ALA A 43 4.94 17.31 3.81
N GLY A 44 6.15 17.12 3.29
CA GLY A 44 7.19 18.17 3.27
C GLY A 44 6.79 19.42 2.46
N TYR A 45 5.85 19.29 1.53
CA TYR A 45 5.30 20.41 0.76
C TYR A 45 3.91 20.87 1.22
N ALA A 46 3.24 20.16 2.14
CA ALA A 46 1.88 20.47 2.56
C ALA A 46 1.75 21.89 3.14
N ASP A 47 2.71 22.31 3.97
CA ASP A 47 2.74 23.64 4.59
C ASP A 47 3.19 24.76 3.65
N SER A 48 3.66 24.42 2.44
CA SER A 48 4.27 25.37 1.50
C SER A 48 3.26 26.05 0.56
N GLY A 49 1.98 25.64 0.62
CA GLY A 49 0.93 26.19 -0.23
C GLY A 49 1.09 25.83 -1.72
N ILE A 50 1.68 24.66 -2.02
CA ILE A 50 1.79 24.15 -3.39
C ILE A 50 0.41 24.02 -4.04
N ASP A 51 0.30 24.48 -5.29
CA ASP A 51 -0.84 24.16 -6.15
C ASP A 51 -0.60 22.82 -6.86
N TRP A 52 -1.20 21.75 -6.32
CA TRP A 52 -1.10 20.41 -6.90
C TRP A 52 -1.92 20.24 -8.19
N ASN A 53 -2.73 21.23 -8.59
CA ASN A 53 -3.49 21.21 -9.82
C ASN A 53 -2.71 21.82 -11.02
N GLU A 54 -1.50 22.31 -10.79
CA GLU A 54 -0.60 22.77 -11.86
C GLU A 54 -0.29 21.62 -12.84
N GLU A 55 -0.27 21.92 -14.13
CA GLU A 55 0.00 20.92 -15.16
C GLU A 55 1.51 20.67 -15.26
N GLY A 56 1.92 19.48 -14.85
CA GLY A 56 3.30 19.04 -14.88
C GLY A 56 3.87 18.97 -16.29
N THR A 57 5.11 19.40 -16.44
CA THR A 57 5.82 19.38 -17.73
C THR A 57 6.78 18.20 -17.83
N LEU A 58 7.16 17.59 -16.71
CA LEU A 58 8.05 16.43 -16.70
C LEU A 58 7.25 15.13 -16.85
N GLN A 59 7.90 14.19 -17.51
CA GLN A 59 7.45 12.81 -17.63
C GLN A 59 8.53 11.89 -17.10
N THR A 60 8.10 10.75 -16.56
CA THR A 60 8.99 9.65 -16.15
C THR A 60 9.61 8.96 -17.36
N VAL A 61 10.58 8.08 -17.13
CA VAL A 61 11.20 7.25 -18.19
C VAL A 61 10.15 6.40 -18.93
N ASP A 62 9.08 6.02 -18.25
CA ASP A 62 7.97 5.25 -18.81
C ASP A 62 6.91 6.11 -19.54
N GLY A 63 7.12 7.43 -19.62
CA GLY A 63 6.21 8.37 -20.27
C GLY A 63 4.98 8.74 -19.45
N HIS A 64 4.99 8.46 -18.15
CA HIS A 64 3.91 8.84 -17.24
C HIS A 64 4.10 10.25 -16.70
N THR A 65 3.02 11.00 -16.52
CA THR A 65 3.06 12.27 -15.77
C THR A 65 3.23 12.00 -14.28
N VAL A 66 3.62 13.01 -13.50
CA VAL A 66 3.69 12.93 -12.02
C VAL A 66 2.41 12.36 -11.42
N GLN A 67 1.25 12.84 -11.89
CA GLN A 67 -0.07 12.43 -11.40
C GLN A 67 -0.29 10.93 -11.63
N GLN A 68 0.07 10.44 -12.81
CA GLN A 68 -0.04 9.03 -13.16
C GLN A 68 0.95 8.18 -12.36
N ALA A 69 2.20 8.63 -12.21
CA ALA A 69 3.21 7.93 -11.42
C ALA A 69 2.78 7.76 -9.95
N VAL A 70 2.21 8.81 -9.36
CA VAL A 70 1.67 8.78 -7.99
C VAL A 70 0.49 7.82 -7.87
N VAL A 71 -0.45 7.86 -8.82
CA VAL A 71 -1.59 6.92 -8.83
C VAL A 71 -1.14 5.48 -9.00
N LEU A 72 -0.14 5.21 -9.85
CA LEU A 72 0.43 3.88 -10.02
C LEU A 72 1.05 3.34 -8.73
N VAL A 73 1.73 4.19 -7.96
CA VAL A 73 2.35 3.78 -6.69
C VAL A 73 1.32 3.57 -5.59
N MET A 74 0.35 4.48 -5.45
CA MET A 74 -0.63 4.44 -4.35
C MET A 74 -1.83 3.54 -4.64
N MET A 75 -2.18 3.36 -5.91
CA MET A 75 -3.36 2.63 -6.38
C MET A 75 -3.06 1.81 -7.66
N PRO A 76 -2.17 0.81 -7.58
CA PRO A 76 -1.69 0.07 -8.76
C PRO A 76 -2.78 -0.70 -9.52
N ALA A 77 -3.89 -1.05 -8.85
CA ALA A 77 -5.02 -1.76 -9.47
C ALA A 77 -6.00 -0.82 -10.21
N ARG A 78 -5.90 0.51 -10.01
CA ARG A 78 -6.75 1.48 -10.70
C ARG A 78 -6.12 1.89 -12.02
N GLY A 79 -6.90 1.85 -13.09
CA GLY A 79 -6.45 2.31 -14.41
C GLY A 79 -6.28 3.82 -14.48
N LEU A 80 -5.42 4.30 -15.38
CA LEU A 80 -5.06 5.73 -15.54
C LEU A 80 -6.19 6.63 -16.11
N LYS A 81 -7.43 6.14 -16.23
CA LYS A 81 -8.55 6.85 -16.89
C LYS A 81 -8.98 8.12 -16.15
N SER A 82 -8.80 8.17 -14.83
CA SER A 82 -9.15 9.29 -13.95
C SER A 82 -7.96 9.75 -13.11
N ALA A 83 -6.73 9.63 -13.64
CA ALA A 83 -5.49 9.84 -12.90
C ALA A 83 -5.43 11.19 -12.17
N GLN A 84 -5.91 12.29 -12.75
CA GLN A 84 -5.92 13.59 -12.09
C GLN A 84 -6.84 13.62 -10.85
N LYS A 85 -8.05 13.06 -10.95
CA LYS A 85 -9.00 13.03 -9.83
C LYS A 85 -8.52 12.11 -8.71
N ASP A 86 -8.02 10.94 -9.10
CA ASP A 86 -7.44 9.96 -8.19
C ASP A 86 -6.19 10.52 -7.48
N PHE A 87 -5.34 11.24 -8.22
CA PHE A 87 -4.18 11.95 -7.67
C PHE A 87 -4.57 13.00 -6.64
N MET A 88 -5.56 13.86 -6.94
CA MET A 88 -6.07 14.86 -5.98
C MET A 88 -6.58 14.20 -4.70
N SER A 89 -7.32 13.09 -4.82
CA SER A 89 -7.79 12.34 -3.65
C SER A 89 -6.65 11.78 -2.82
N VAL A 90 -5.60 11.27 -3.47
CA VAL A 90 -4.40 10.76 -2.80
C VAL A 90 -3.66 11.87 -2.09
N VAL A 91 -3.33 12.97 -2.78
CA VAL A 91 -2.59 14.08 -2.19
C VAL A 91 -3.36 14.73 -1.05
N ALA A 92 -4.68 14.92 -1.19
CA ALA A 92 -5.52 15.43 -0.11
C ALA A 92 -5.49 14.51 1.12
N HIS A 93 -5.52 13.18 0.91
CA HIS A 93 -5.41 12.22 2.00
C HIS A 93 -4.02 12.22 2.64
N LEU A 94 -2.95 12.28 1.84
CA LEU A 94 -1.57 12.31 2.32
C LEU A 94 -1.21 13.62 3.05
N ALA A 95 -1.79 14.75 2.62
CA ALA A 95 -1.60 16.03 3.30
C ALA A 95 -2.42 16.14 4.60
N ALA A 96 -3.54 15.42 4.69
CA ALA A 96 -4.37 15.37 5.91
C ALA A 96 -3.83 14.37 6.95
N SER A 97 -3.18 13.29 6.51
CA SER A 97 -2.49 12.35 7.40
C SER A 97 -1.10 12.89 7.74
N GLU A 98 -0.95 13.59 8.86
CA GLU A 98 0.38 13.77 9.46
C GLU A 98 1.04 12.38 9.65
N PRO A 99 2.37 12.22 9.46
CA PRO A 99 3.04 10.93 9.60
C PRO A 99 3.04 10.49 11.07
N ARG A 100 1.94 9.87 11.50
CA ARG A 100 1.95 8.99 12.66
C ARG A 100 2.89 7.85 12.29
N ALA A 101 4.07 7.85 12.89
CA ALA A 101 5.07 6.80 12.78
C ALA A 101 4.59 5.40 13.25
N ASN A 102 3.28 5.16 13.36
CA ASN A 102 2.63 3.93 13.81
C ASN A 102 1.24 3.73 13.15
N ALA A 103 1.00 4.14 11.91
CA ALA A 103 -0.24 3.82 11.19
C ALA A 103 -0.11 2.52 10.37
N ALA A 104 0.26 1.42 11.05
CA ALA A 104 -0.03 0.07 10.60
C ALA A 104 -1.34 -0.39 11.27
N LYS A 105 -2.41 0.38 11.12
CA LYS A 105 -3.78 -0.01 11.45
C LYS A 105 -4.72 1.09 10.95
N GLU A 106 -5.36 0.83 9.81
CA GLU A 106 -6.70 1.31 9.46
C GLU A 106 -7.06 0.62 8.14
N GLU A 107 -7.25 -0.69 8.28
CA GLU A 107 -8.24 -1.39 7.47
C GLU A 107 -9.61 -0.75 7.74
N ALA A 108 -10.29 -0.43 6.64
CA ALA A 108 -11.73 -0.54 6.46
C ALA A 108 -12.62 -0.22 7.68
N GLU A 109 -13.26 0.94 7.62
CA GLU A 109 -14.59 1.13 8.23
C GLU A 109 -15.54 0.00 7.76
N ALA A 110 -15.77 -0.96 8.64
CA ALA A 110 -16.96 -1.82 8.66
C ALA A 110 -17.18 -2.33 10.10
N GLU A 111 -18.16 -1.73 10.78
CA GLU A 111 -19.00 -2.26 11.89
C GLU A 111 -18.30 -2.98 13.09
N PRO A 112 -18.37 -2.44 14.32
CA PRO A 112 -17.80 -3.07 15.51
C PRO A 112 -18.83 -3.92 16.26
N GLU A 113 -19.06 -5.18 15.88
CA GLU A 113 -19.88 -6.10 16.71
C GLU A 113 -19.31 -7.53 16.88
N GLU A 114 -18.14 -7.88 16.33
CA GLU A 114 -17.65 -9.28 16.36
C GLU A 114 -16.48 -9.56 17.34
N ASP A 115 -15.91 -8.54 17.99
CA ASP A 115 -14.68 -8.69 18.79
C ASP A 115 -14.91 -9.24 20.22
N GLU A 116 -16.10 -9.10 20.81
CA GLU A 116 -16.35 -9.58 22.19
C GLU A 116 -16.52 -11.11 22.28
N ASP A 117 -17.04 -11.75 21.23
CA ASP A 117 -17.19 -13.21 21.16
C ASP A 117 -15.84 -13.92 20.95
N LEU A 118 -14.90 -13.29 20.23
CA LEU A 118 -13.55 -13.81 20.02
C LEU A 118 -12.69 -13.74 21.30
N LEU A 119 -12.88 -12.71 22.12
CA LEU A 119 -12.23 -12.59 23.43
C LEU A 119 -12.74 -13.65 24.42
N SER A 120 -14.02 -14.01 24.33
CA SER A 120 -14.64 -15.08 25.11
C SER A 120 -14.16 -16.47 24.68
N GLN A 121 -13.76 -16.66 23.42
CA GLN A 121 -13.14 -17.91 22.94
C GLN A 121 -11.64 -18.03 23.27
N LEU A 122 -10.93 -16.90 23.41
CA LEU A 122 -9.50 -16.88 23.75
C LEU A 122 -9.24 -16.98 25.27
N SER A 123 -10.15 -16.43 26.09
CA SER A 123 -10.20 -16.74 27.53
C SER A 123 -10.84 -18.11 27.71
N GLY A 124 -10.04 -19.17 27.62
CA GLY A 124 -10.48 -20.54 27.85
C GLY A 124 -10.96 -20.76 29.29
N ASP A 125 -12.19 -20.35 29.59
CA ASP A 125 -12.92 -20.66 30.81
C ASP A 125 -13.99 -21.70 30.48
N ASP A 126 -13.62 -22.98 30.63
CA ASP A 126 -14.54 -24.12 30.61
C ASP A 126 -15.36 -24.16 31.90
N PRO A 127 -16.70 -24.02 31.90
CA PRO A 127 -17.51 -24.42 33.03
C PRO A 127 -17.77 -25.94 33.00
N PRO A 128 -17.49 -26.70 34.08
CA PRO A 128 -17.76 -28.12 34.13
C PRO A 128 -19.25 -28.39 34.42
N SER A 129 -20.10 -28.46 33.39
CA SER A 129 -21.49 -28.90 33.59
C SER A 129 -21.64 -30.41 33.39
N LYS A 130 -21.75 -31.11 34.52
CA LYS A 130 -22.27 -32.48 34.63
C LYS A 130 -23.61 -32.62 33.90
N SER A 131 -23.68 -33.52 32.92
CA SER A 131 -24.90 -34.26 32.64
C SER A 131 -24.56 -35.71 32.26
N ARG A 132 -24.94 -36.62 33.16
CA ARG A 132 -25.04 -38.06 32.90
C ARG A 132 -26.26 -38.27 31.98
N ALA A 133 -26.10 -39.02 30.89
CA ALA A 133 -26.75 -40.33 30.72
C ALA A 133 -26.53 -40.91 29.30
N ALA A 134 -26.00 -42.14 29.29
CA ALA A 134 -26.27 -43.27 28.39
C ALA A 134 -26.55 -43.04 26.89
N ALA A 135 -25.70 -43.63 26.02
CA ALA A 135 -25.97 -44.95 25.43
C ALA A 135 -24.92 -45.32 24.36
N LYS A 136 -24.38 -46.53 24.50
CA LYS A 136 -23.74 -47.39 23.48
C LYS A 136 -23.92 -46.96 22.01
N LYS A 137 -22.80 -46.74 21.31
CA LYS A 137 -22.37 -47.58 20.16
C LYS A 137 -20.96 -47.21 19.69
N SER A 138 -20.17 -48.27 19.53
CA SER A 138 -18.81 -48.32 19.01
C SER A 138 -18.75 -48.07 17.50
N THR A 139 -17.94 -47.11 17.07
CA THR A 139 -17.39 -46.98 15.71
C THR A 139 -15.97 -46.38 15.80
N PRO A 140 -15.08 -46.68 14.82
CA PRO A 140 -13.65 -46.81 15.06
C PRO A 140 -12.93 -45.46 15.13
N ALA A 141 -11.86 -45.45 15.93
CA ALA A 141 -10.99 -44.33 16.21
C ALA A 141 -10.50 -43.60 14.95
N GLU A 142 -10.81 -42.31 14.86
CA GLU A 142 -10.12 -41.39 13.95
C GLU A 142 -8.61 -41.43 14.26
N PRO A 143 -7.74 -41.56 13.25
CA PRO A 143 -6.31 -41.54 13.47
C PRO A 143 -5.93 -40.15 13.98
N LYS A 144 -5.25 -40.11 15.14
CA LYS A 144 -4.56 -38.93 15.67
C LYS A 144 -3.86 -38.23 14.51
N ARG A 145 -4.34 -37.04 14.12
CA ARG A 145 -3.69 -36.22 13.09
C ARG A 145 -2.27 -35.96 13.59
N ALA A 146 -1.32 -36.68 13.04
CA ALA A 146 0.10 -36.42 13.24
C ALA A 146 0.31 -34.95 12.91
N ALA A 147 0.90 -34.21 13.85
CA ALA A 147 1.22 -32.80 13.68
C ALA A 147 1.81 -32.59 12.28
N PHE A 148 1.27 -31.59 11.57
CA PHE A 148 1.65 -31.25 10.21
C PHE A 148 3.17 -31.09 10.14
N ASN A 149 3.86 -32.12 9.64
CA ASN A 149 5.29 -32.10 9.44
C ASN A 149 5.54 -31.84 7.95
N PRO A 150 5.84 -30.58 7.56
CA PRO A 150 6.02 -30.21 6.16
C PRO A 150 7.21 -30.91 5.49
N LEU A 151 8.08 -31.57 6.27
CA LEU A 151 9.22 -32.33 5.76
C LEU A 151 8.86 -33.77 5.39
N VAL A 152 7.65 -34.26 5.70
CA VAL A 152 7.22 -35.64 5.37
C VAL A 152 7.04 -35.85 3.87
N GLY A 153 6.84 -34.78 3.09
CA GLY A 153 6.83 -34.81 1.63
C GLY A 153 8.16 -34.47 0.96
N ALA A 154 9.17 -34.02 1.72
CA ALA A 154 10.43 -33.56 1.16
C ALA A 154 11.37 -34.74 0.88
N ARG A 155 11.19 -35.37 -0.29
CA ARG A 155 12.16 -36.34 -0.82
C ARG A 155 13.46 -35.61 -1.17
N ALA A 156 14.55 -35.95 -0.50
CA ALA A 156 15.87 -35.42 -0.82
C ALA A 156 16.24 -35.77 -2.28
N VAL A 157 16.51 -34.75 -3.09
CA VAL A 157 17.08 -34.93 -4.43
C VAL A 157 18.54 -35.34 -4.25
N GLN A 158 18.84 -36.61 -4.52
CA GLN A 158 20.23 -37.08 -4.56
C GLN A 158 20.95 -36.34 -5.70
N ALA A 159 21.92 -35.49 -5.34
CA ALA A 159 22.83 -34.87 -6.29
C ALA A 159 23.65 -35.96 -6.98
N ARG A 160 23.30 -36.24 -8.25
CA ARG A 160 24.01 -37.20 -9.10
C ARG A 160 25.31 -36.57 -9.57
N ASN A 161 26.37 -36.74 -8.79
CA ASN A 161 27.72 -36.40 -9.23
C ASN A 161 28.12 -37.30 -10.40
N LYS A 162 28.16 -36.71 -11.61
CA LYS A 162 28.81 -37.29 -12.79
C LYS A 162 30.32 -37.25 -12.58
N ARG A 163 30.95 -38.42 -12.57
CA ARG A 163 32.29 -38.64 -13.13
C ARG A 163 32.27 -39.98 -13.85
#